data_AF-A0A834F683-F1
#
_entry.id   AF-A0A834F683-F1
#
_cell.length_a   1.000
_cell.length_b   1.000
_cell.length_c   1.000
_cell.angle_alpha   90.00
_cell.angle_beta   90.00
_cell.angle_gamma   90.00
#
_symmetry.space_group_name_H-M   'P 1'
#
loop_
_entity.id
_entity.type
_entity.pdbx_description
1 polymer ?
#
loop_
_entity_poly.entity_id
_entity_poly.type
_entity_poly.pdbx_seq_one_letter_code
_entity_poly.pdbx_strand_id
1 'polypeptide(L)'
;MSSYPNREGALPTPKPGSSGLHTAAIQAWSLLVTLCPASKLSVLLDFHLPKLKACLESSDVNYRIAVGETIALLVELGRDIDEEFEVEDSETLCESLKSFSYRWKQAQSQERQEETRSIFREVLHYIENEDFTEGRSGLE
;
A
#
# COMPACT_ATOMS: atom_id res chain seq x y z
N MET A 1 5.35 13.61 -13.32
CA MET A 1 4.34 12.54 -13.44
C MET A 1 3.46 12.64 -12.21
N SER A 2 2.14 12.79 -12.38
CA SER A 2 1.22 12.85 -11.24
C SER A 2 0.81 11.42 -10.86
N SER A 3 0.58 11.16 -9.57
CA SER A 3 -0.09 9.94 -9.09
C SER A 3 -1.53 10.20 -8.65
N TYR A 4 -1.90 11.48 -8.50
CA TYR A 4 -3.24 11.90 -8.14
C TYR A 4 -4.07 12.28 -9.36
N PRO A 5 -5.41 12.18 -9.24
CA PRO A 5 -6.33 12.69 -10.22
C PRO A 5 -6.00 14.14 -10.59
N ASN A 6 -6.14 14.47 -11.86
CA ASN A 6 -6.08 15.86 -12.31
C ASN A 6 -7.34 16.63 -11.84
N ARG A 7 -7.45 17.92 -12.18
CA ARG A 7 -8.61 18.75 -11.80
C ARG A 7 -9.95 18.26 -12.38
N GLU A 8 -9.92 17.38 -13.37
CA GLU A 8 -11.09 16.78 -14.02
C GLU A 8 -11.42 15.40 -13.42
N GLY A 9 -10.70 14.96 -12.39
CA GLY A 9 -10.88 13.66 -11.75
C GLY A 9 -10.23 12.48 -12.49
N ALA A 10 -9.59 12.72 -13.63
CA ALA A 10 -8.95 11.66 -14.40
C ALA A 10 -7.65 11.20 -13.74
N LEU A 11 -7.55 9.90 -13.48
CA LEU A 11 -6.31 9.29 -13.01
C LEU A 11 -5.23 9.34 -14.09
N PRO A 12 -3.97 9.64 -13.71
CA PRO A 12 -2.86 9.65 -14.65
C PRO A 12 -2.60 8.24 -15.17
N THR A 13 -2.47 8.10 -16.50
CA THR A 13 -2.10 6.84 -17.13
C THR A 13 -0.64 6.54 -16.81
N PRO A 14 -0.33 5.45 -16.08
CA PRO A 14 1.04 5.15 -15.72
C PRO A 14 1.85 4.79 -16.97
N LYS A 15 3.04 5.37 -17.12
CA LYS A 15 4.01 4.93 -18.14
C LYS A 15 4.63 3.60 -17.70
N PRO A 16 5.13 2.76 -18.61
CA PRO A 16 5.85 1.54 -18.24
C PRO A 16 6.98 1.88 -17.24
N GLY A 17 7.03 1.18 -16.11
CA GLY A 17 8.02 1.39 -15.05
C GLY A 17 7.68 2.47 -14.01
N SER A 18 6.62 3.28 -14.20
CA SER A 18 6.28 4.33 -13.23
C SER A 18 5.46 3.84 -12.04
N SER A 19 4.78 2.70 -12.16
CA SER A 19 3.93 2.19 -11.08
C SER A 19 4.73 1.72 -9.88
N GLY A 20 5.87 1.05 -10.08
CA GLY A 20 6.78 0.67 -8.99
C GLY A 20 7.28 1.88 -8.19
N LEU A 21 7.62 2.97 -8.88
CA LEU A 21 8.01 4.24 -8.22
C LEU A 21 6.85 4.83 -7.41
N HIS A 22 5.63 4.84 -7.95
CA HIS A 22 4.46 5.36 -7.25
C HIS A 22 4.09 4.52 -6.02
N THR A 23 4.22 3.20 -6.11
CA THR A 23 4.06 2.28 -4.98
C THR A 23 5.12 2.51 -3.90
N ALA A 24 6.40 2.60 -4.26
CA ALA A 24 7.45 2.89 -3.29
C ALA A 24 7.28 4.27 -2.64
N ALA A 25 6.92 5.29 -3.43
CA ALA A 25 6.70 6.64 -2.92
C ALA A 25 5.53 6.70 -1.93
N ILE A 26 4.43 6.01 -2.19
CA ILE A 26 3.27 6.05 -1.28
C ILE A 26 3.53 5.28 0.02
N GLN A 27 4.25 4.15 -0.05
CA GLN A 27 4.67 3.40 1.14
C GLN A 27 5.69 4.18 1.99
N ALA A 28 6.65 4.86 1.35
CA ALA A 28 7.59 5.73 2.08
C ALA A 28 6.87 6.93 2.71
N TRP A 29 5.91 7.53 1.99
CA TRP A 29 5.10 8.61 2.53
C TRP A 29 4.23 8.15 3.70
N SER A 30 3.57 7.00 3.61
CA SER A 30 2.73 6.48 4.70
C SER A 30 3.54 6.25 5.99
N LEU A 31 4.78 5.76 5.87
CA LEU A 31 5.71 5.66 6.99
C LEU A 31 6.07 7.03 7.59
N LEU A 32 6.25 8.07 6.77
CA LEU A 32 6.51 9.42 7.29
C LEU A 32 5.29 10.02 8.00
N VAL A 33 4.07 9.65 7.58
CA VAL A 33 2.84 10.10 8.21
C VAL A 33 2.71 9.56 9.64
N THR A 34 3.17 8.33 9.92
CA THR A 34 3.13 7.78 11.30
C THR A 34 3.99 8.56 12.29
N LEU A 35 4.93 9.38 11.80
CA LEU A 35 5.80 10.23 12.61
C LEU A 35 5.30 11.68 12.70
N CYS A 36 4.18 12.01 12.04
CA CYS A 36 3.65 13.38 12.07
C CYS A 36 2.96 13.68 13.40
N PRO A 37 3.09 14.91 13.93
CA PRO A 37 2.31 15.35 15.08
C PRO A 37 0.80 15.31 14.77
N ALA A 38 -0.01 14.96 15.77
CA ALA A 38 -1.48 14.89 15.65
C ALA A 38 -2.10 16.18 15.07
N SER A 39 -1.57 17.35 15.43
CA SER A 39 -2.03 18.65 14.95
C SER A 39 -1.89 18.87 13.43
N LYS A 40 -1.02 18.09 12.76
CA LYS A 40 -0.85 18.11 11.30
C LYS A 40 -1.59 16.96 10.62
N LEU A 41 -1.90 15.91 11.36
CA LEU A 41 -2.45 14.69 10.81
C LEU A 41 -3.87 14.90 10.29
N SER A 42 -4.73 15.65 10.99
CA SER A 42 -6.08 15.99 10.51
C SER A 42 -6.05 16.68 9.13
N VAL A 43 -5.17 17.68 8.96
CA VAL A 43 -5.01 18.40 7.68
C VAL A 43 -4.54 17.45 6.56
N LEU A 44 -3.66 16.50 6.88
CA LEU A 44 -3.19 15.51 5.91
C LEU A 44 -4.32 14.53 5.54
N LEU A 45 -5.10 14.08 6.51
CA LEU A 45 -6.25 13.19 6.29
C LEU A 45 -7.27 13.85 5.35
N ASP A 46 -7.71 15.07 5.68
CA ASP A 46 -8.69 15.80 4.88
C ASP A 46 -8.24 16.00 3.43
N PHE A 47 -6.95 16.29 3.23
CA PHE A 47 -6.40 16.58 1.91
C PHE A 47 -6.12 15.34 1.06
N HIS A 48 -5.61 14.27 1.68
CA HIS A 48 -5.12 13.09 0.97
C HIS A 48 -6.17 12.00 0.83
N LEU A 49 -7.02 11.79 1.83
CA LEU A 49 -7.96 10.66 1.87
C LEU A 49 -8.89 10.61 0.62
N PRO A 50 -9.51 11.72 0.16
CA PRO A 50 -10.34 11.68 -1.06
C PRO A 50 -9.56 11.30 -2.32
N LYS A 51 -8.30 11.74 -2.41
CA LYS A 51 -7.43 11.45 -3.57
C LYS A 51 -6.97 10.00 -3.56
N LEU A 52 -6.70 9.46 -2.37
CA LEU A 52 -6.34 8.07 -2.18
C LEU A 52 -7.51 7.15 -2.52
N LYS A 53 -8.75 7.51 -2.15
CA LYS A 53 -9.95 6.77 -2.58
C LYS A 53 -10.02 6.69 -4.11
N ALA A 54 -9.84 7.80 -4.81
CA ALA A 54 -9.81 7.81 -6.27
C ALA A 54 -8.68 6.91 -6.83
N CYS A 55 -7.52 6.87 -6.18
CA CYS A 55 -6.40 6.00 -6.59
C CYS A 55 -6.73 4.49 -6.52
N LEU A 56 -7.78 4.06 -5.81
CA LEU A 56 -8.24 2.66 -5.83
C LEU A 56 -8.81 2.25 -7.19
N GLU A 57 -9.12 3.18 -8.09
CA GLU A 57 -9.56 2.89 -9.46
C GLU A 57 -8.39 2.66 -10.43
N SER A 58 -7.14 2.84 -9.99
CA SER A 58 -5.94 2.63 -10.82
C SER A 58 -5.92 1.24 -11.43
N SER A 59 -5.40 1.06 -12.64
CA SER A 59 -5.29 -0.27 -13.27
C SER A 59 -4.23 -1.17 -12.62
N ASP A 60 -3.22 -0.59 -11.95
CA ASP A 60 -2.10 -1.33 -11.35
C ASP A 60 -2.49 -1.94 -9.99
N VAL A 61 -2.41 -3.26 -9.88
CA VAL A 61 -2.78 -4.02 -8.68
C VAL A 61 -1.89 -3.67 -7.48
N ASN A 62 -0.57 -3.59 -7.67
CA ASN A 62 0.37 -3.35 -6.57
C ASN A 62 0.20 -1.92 -6.04
N TYR A 63 -0.04 -0.95 -6.92
CA TYR A 63 -0.34 0.42 -6.52
C TYR A 63 -1.65 0.50 -5.74
N ARG A 64 -2.72 -0.17 -6.19
CA ARG A 64 -4.00 -0.22 -5.45
C ARG A 64 -3.85 -0.84 -4.06
N ILE A 65 -3.03 -1.88 -3.92
CA ILE A 65 -2.76 -2.52 -2.62
C ILE A 65 -2.09 -1.52 -1.68
N ALA A 66 -1.00 -0.89 -2.12
CA ALA A 66 -0.28 0.09 -1.31
C ALA A 66 -1.17 1.30 -0.94
N VAL A 67 -2.04 1.75 -1.85
CA VAL A 67 -3.06 2.78 -1.56
C VAL A 67 -4.04 2.30 -0.50
N GLY A 68 -4.57 1.08 -0.62
CA GLY A 68 -5.50 0.50 0.35
C GLY A 68 -4.89 0.34 1.75
N GLU A 69 -3.66 -0.15 1.83
CA GLU A 69 -2.88 -0.22 3.08
C GLU A 69 -2.67 1.17 3.68
N THR A 70 -2.33 2.16 2.84
CA THR A 70 -2.16 3.54 3.28
C THR A 70 -3.47 4.13 3.81
N ILE A 71 -4.60 3.88 3.15
CA ILE A 71 -5.91 4.32 3.64
C ILE A 71 -6.22 3.68 5.00
N ALA A 72 -6.00 2.37 5.16
CA ALA A 72 -6.24 1.69 6.43
C ALA A 72 -5.42 2.29 7.58
N LEU A 73 -4.12 2.54 7.35
CA LEU A 73 -3.25 3.22 8.29
C LEU A 73 -3.74 4.63 8.65
N LEU A 74 -4.13 5.42 7.65
CA LEU A 74 -4.64 6.78 7.86
C LEU A 74 -5.92 6.78 8.72
N VAL A 75 -6.81 5.80 8.52
CA VAL A 75 -8.02 5.65 9.34
C VAL A 75 -7.68 5.26 10.77
N GLU A 76 -6.73 4.34 10.97
CA GLU A 76 -6.24 3.96 12.29
C GLU A 76 -5.67 5.18 13.04
N LEU A 77 -4.77 5.92 12.39
CA LEU A 77 -4.18 7.13 12.97
C LEU A 77 -5.20 8.24 13.24
N GLY A 78 -6.24 8.36 12.39
CA GLY A 78 -7.35 9.27 12.64
C GLY A 78 -8.11 8.90 13.92
N ARG A 79 -8.35 7.60 14.12
CA ARG A 79 -9.04 7.06 15.30
C ARG A 79 -8.23 7.18 16.59
N ASP A 80 -6.90 7.16 16.50
CA ASP A 80 -6.04 7.43 17.65
C ASP A 80 -6.15 8.88 18.16
N ILE A 81 -6.58 9.82 17.29
CA ILE A 81 -6.79 11.23 17.65
C ILE A 81 -8.24 11.48 18.08
N ASP A 82 -9.17 10.89 17.34
CA ASP A 82 -10.61 11.03 17.54
C ASP A 82 -11.27 9.66 17.36
N GLU A 83 -11.69 9.03 18.45
CA GLU A 83 -12.29 7.68 18.43
C GLU A 83 -13.54 7.59 17.55
N GLU A 84 -14.23 8.73 17.33
CA GLU A 84 -15.41 8.84 16.47
C GLU A 84 -15.05 9.12 14.99
N PHE A 85 -13.76 9.10 14.64
CA PHE A 85 -13.32 9.33 13.26
C PHE A 85 -13.91 8.31 12.29
N GLU A 86 -14.70 8.83 11.35
CA GLU A 86 -15.31 8.07 10.27
C GLU A 86 -14.88 8.60 8.90
N VAL A 87 -14.71 7.64 7.98
CA VAL A 87 -14.47 7.95 6.58
C VAL A 87 -15.80 8.12 5.88
N GLU A 88 -16.01 9.27 5.24
CA GLU A 88 -17.16 9.50 4.36
C GLU A 88 -17.29 8.37 3.32
N ASP A 89 -18.49 7.88 3.03
CA ASP A 89 -18.72 6.75 2.11
C ASP A 89 -17.95 5.46 2.45
N SER A 90 -17.70 5.20 3.74
CA SER A 90 -16.94 4.03 4.22
C SER A 90 -17.45 2.69 3.69
N GLU A 91 -18.75 2.55 3.42
CA GLU A 91 -19.37 1.34 2.85
C GLU A 91 -18.83 1.04 1.45
N THR A 92 -18.84 2.03 0.55
CA THR A 92 -18.33 1.88 -0.84
C THR A 92 -16.83 1.61 -0.88
N LEU A 93 -16.09 2.21 0.05
CA LEU A 93 -14.66 1.95 0.26
C LEU A 93 -14.44 0.51 0.72
N CYS A 94 -15.22 0.03 1.67
CA CYS A 94 -15.16 -1.34 2.15
C CYS A 94 -15.48 -2.36 1.05
N GLU A 95 -16.48 -2.09 0.21
CA GLU A 95 -16.81 -2.94 -0.95
C GLU A 95 -15.66 -3.01 -1.95
N SER A 96 -15.07 -1.85 -2.28
CA SER A 96 -13.90 -1.76 -3.16
C SER A 96 -12.75 -2.61 -2.62
N LEU A 97 -12.38 -2.43 -1.35
CA LEU A 97 -11.31 -3.19 -0.69
C LEU A 97 -11.60 -4.70 -0.59
N LYS A 98 -12.85 -5.10 -0.29
CA LYS A 98 -13.27 -6.51 -0.25
C LYS A 98 -13.14 -7.17 -1.62
N SER A 99 -13.56 -6.49 -2.69
CA SER A 99 -13.44 -6.99 -4.07
C SER A 99 -11.98 -7.25 -4.46
N PHE A 100 -11.04 -6.41 -3.98
CA PHE A 100 -9.61 -6.59 -4.21
C PHE A 100 -9.02 -7.73 -3.39
N SER A 101 -9.42 -7.89 -2.13
CA SER A 101 -8.96 -9.00 -1.28
C SER A 101 -9.28 -10.36 -1.90
N TYR A 102 -10.47 -10.50 -2.48
CA TYR A 102 -10.86 -11.71 -3.21
C TYR A 102 -9.99 -11.94 -4.47
N ARG A 103 -9.78 -10.90 -5.28
CA ARG A 103 -8.96 -10.98 -6.51
C ARG A 103 -7.48 -11.20 -6.23
N TRP A 104 -6.93 -10.64 -5.15
CA TRP A 104 -5.56 -10.89 -4.69
C TRP A 104 -5.34 -12.35 -4.31
N LYS A 105 -6.25 -12.93 -3.51
CA LYS A 105 -6.19 -14.36 -3.14
C LYS A 105 -6.21 -15.28 -4.35
N GLN A 106 -6.91 -14.89 -5.41
CA GLN A 106 -6.94 -15.64 -6.67
C GLN A 106 -5.70 -15.41 -7.54
N ALA A 107 -5.09 -14.22 -7.49
CA ALA A 107 -3.91 -13.85 -8.27
C ALA A 107 -2.57 -14.21 -7.62
N GLN A 108 -2.55 -14.52 -6.31
CA GLN A 108 -1.38 -15.05 -5.64
C GLN A 108 -1.14 -16.48 -6.13
N SER A 109 -0.39 -16.59 -7.23
CA SER A 109 0.03 -17.88 -7.79
C SER A 109 0.80 -18.69 -6.75
N GLN A 110 0.71 -20.01 -6.84
CA GLN A 110 1.44 -20.97 -6.00
C GLN A 110 2.94 -20.62 -5.91
N GLU A 111 3.50 -20.09 -7.01
CA GLU A 111 4.89 -19.64 -7.13
C GLU A 111 5.24 -18.49 -6.16
N ARG A 112 4.42 -17.43 -6.09
CA ARG A 112 4.63 -16.32 -5.13
C ARG A 112 4.50 -16.76 -3.68
N GLN A 113 3.65 -17.75 -3.41
CA GLN A 113 3.51 -18.32 -2.06
C GLN A 113 4.76 -19.12 -1.67
N GLU A 114 5.34 -19.86 -2.60
CA GLU A 114 6.56 -20.63 -2.37
C GLU A 114 7.79 -19.73 -2.18
N GLU A 115 7.87 -18.63 -2.93
CA GLU A 115 8.92 -17.61 -2.79
C GLU A 115 8.85 -16.93 -1.40
N THR A 116 7.64 -16.58 -0.95
CA THR A 116 7.41 -16.03 0.39
C THR A 116 7.85 -17.02 1.48
N ARG A 117 7.50 -18.30 1.35
CA ARG A 117 7.94 -19.36 2.29
C ARG A 117 9.47 -19.51 2.31
N SER A 118 10.12 -19.38 1.16
CA SER A 118 11.57 -19.45 1.07
C SER A 118 12.24 -18.31 1.82
N ILE A 119 11.75 -17.08 1.67
CA ILE A 119 12.26 -15.90 2.40
C ILE A 119 12.12 -16.10 3.91
N PHE A 120 10.95 -16.56 4.39
CA PHE A 120 10.78 -16.79 5.83
C PHE A 120 11.67 -17.90 6.38
N ARG A 121 11.94 -18.95 5.60
CA ARG A 121 12.87 -20.02 5.98
C ARG A 121 14.31 -19.49 6.10
N GLU A 122 14.70 -18.60 5.21
CA GLU A 122 16.03 -17.95 5.23
C GLU A 122 16.17 -17.00 6.43
N VAL A 123 15.15 -16.19 6.70
CA VAL A 123 15.10 -15.32 7.89
C VAL A 123 15.18 -16.15 9.17
N LEU A 124 14.43 -17.26 9.26
CA LEU A 124 14.47 -18.14 10.43
C LEU A 124 15.86 -18.76 10.61
N HIS A 125 16.46 -19.25 9.53
CA HIS A 125 17.83 -19.79 9.57
C HIS A 125 18.84 -18.75 10.05
N TYR A 126 18.74 -17.51 9.57
CA TYR A 126 19.60 -16.41 10.02
C TYR A 126 19.41 -16.11 11.51
N ILE A 127 18.17 -16.08 12.00
CA ILE A 127 17.88 -15.87 13.43
C ILE A 127 18.47 -17.00 14.29
N GLU A 128 18.40 -18.25 13.81
CA GLU A 128 18.85 -19.42 14.57
C GLU A 128 20.37 -19.65 14.52
N ASN A 129 21.03 -19.25 13.42
CA ASN A 129 22.44 -19.60 13.16
C ASN A 129 23.37 -18.40 12.97
N GLU A 130 22.85 -17.16 13.05
CA GLU A 130 23.55 -15.89 12.78
C GLU A 130 24.24 -15.83 11.39
N ASP A 131 23.85 -16.70 10.47
CA ASP A 131 24.53 -16.88 9.18
C ASP A 131 23.55 -16.64 8.02
N PHE A 132 23.94 -15.77 7.09
CA PHE A 132 23.15 -15.44 5.90
C PHE A 132 23.74 -16.16 4.69
N THR A 133 23.02 -17.12 4.12
CA THR A 133 23.44 -17.79 2.89
C THR A 133 23.05 -16.95 1.67
N GLU A 134 23.97 -16.13 1.13
CA GLU A 134 23.74 -15.40 -0.12
C GLU A 134 23.42 -16.37 -1.28
N GLY A 135 22.13 -16.52 -1.58
CA GLY A 135 21.62 -17.46 -2.57
C GLY A 135 21.36 -16.85 -3.95
N ARG A 136 22.40 -16.89 -4.81
CA ARG A 136 22.43 -16.73 -6.29
C ARG A 136 22.60 -15.32 -6.88
N SER A 137 23.87 -14.93 -7.04
CA SER A 137 24.35 -14.32 -8.28
C SER A 137 25.48 -15.18 -8.89
N GLY A 138 25.13 -16.40 -9.31
CA GLY A 138 25.96 -17.18 -10.22
C GLY A 138 25.64 -16.79 -11.65
N LEU A 139 26.33 -15.77 -12.17
CA LEU A 139 26.48 -15.56 -13.60
C LEU A 139 27.49 -16.60 -14.10
N GLU A 140 27.02 -17.66 -14.74
CA GLU A 140 27.71 -18.42 -15.80
C GLU A 140 26.70 -18.77 -16.89
#